data_AF-A0A4Y2AB09-F1
#
_entry.id   AF-A0A4Y2AB09-F1
#
_cell.length_a   1.000
_cell.length_b   1.000
_cell.length_c   1.000
_cell.angle_alpha   90.00
_cell.angle_beta   90.00
_cell.angle_gamma   90.00
#
_symmetry.space_group_name_H-M   'P 1'
#
loop_
_entity.id
_entity.type
_entity.pdbx_description
1 polymer ?
#
loop_
_entity_poly.entity_id
_entity_poly.type
_entity_poly.pdbx_seq_one_letter_code
_entity_poly.pdbx_strand_id
1 'polypeptide(L)'
;MMKFSYTIVHIAGKELFAADTSSRTPQKVPYRREELEAEIDAFIQIITSSLPASSRRLDEPRAAQLKDETCQKLTDYVLKGWPSKKEVDILCATILAKPL
;
A
#
# COMPACT_ATOMS: atom_id res chain seq x y z
N MET A 1 -13.65 -34.26 -30.46
CA MET A 1 -12.96 -33.26 -29.62
C MET A 1 -12.80 -32.00 -30.47
N MET A 2 -13.53 -30.93 -30.15
CA MET A 2 -13.58 -29.72 -30.99
C MET A 2 -12.31 -28.89 -30.76
N LYS A 3 -11.51 -28.68 -31.82
CA LYS A 3 -10.40 -27.74 -31.81
C LYS A 3 -10.94 -26.34 -32.09
N PHE A 4 -10.81 -25.44 -31.12
CA PHE A 4 -11.13 -24.03 -31.34
C PHE A 4 -9.95 -23.35 -32.01
N SER A 5 -10.19 -22.80 -33.20
CA SER A 5 -9.28 -21.86 -33.85
C SER A 5 -9.67 -20.46 -33.40
N TYR A 6 -8.72 -19.72 -32.83
CA TYR A 6 -8.90 -18.31 -32.49
C TYR A 6 -7.80 -17.47 -33.13
N THR A 7 -8.12 -16.21 -33.38
CA THR A 7 -7.19 -15.22 -33.91
C THR A 7 -7.07 -14.12 -32.86
N ILE A 8 -5.86 -13.96 -32.29
CA ILE A 8 -5.57 -12.87 -31.37
C ILE A 8 -5.12 -11.67 -32.21
N VAL A 9 -5.80 -10.55 -32.03
CA VAL A 9 -5.44 -9.27 -32.64
C VAL A 9 -5.29 -8.23 -31.53
N HIS A 10 -4.18 -7.49 -31.58
CA HIS A 10 -3.95 -6.35 -30.70
C HIS A 10 -4.69 -5.12 -31.26
N ILE A 11 -5.63 -4.59 -30.47
CA ILE A 11 -6.27 -3.31 -30.76
C ILE A 11 -5.57 -2.29 -29.89
N ALA A 12 -4.80 -1.39 -30.50
CA ALA A 12 -4.19 -0.28 -29.78
C ALA A 12 -5.30 0.55 -29.11
N GLY A 13 -5.15 0.82 -27.81
CA GLY A 13 -6.09 1.67 -27.08
C GLY A 13 -6.15 3.09 -27.66
N LYS A 14 -7.22 3.83 -27.37
CA LYS A 14 -7.30 5.25 -27.70
C LYS A 14 -6.20 6.02 -26.96
N GLU A 15 -5.56 6.95 -27.65
CA GLU A 15 -4.60 7.88 -27.07
C GLU A 15 -5.34 8.80 -26.10
N LEU A 16 -5.22 8.51 -24.80
CA LEU A 16 -5.82 9.30 -23.73
C LEU A 16 -4.85 10.45 -23.40
N PHE A 17 -5.17 11.65 -23.86
CA PHE A 17 -4.57 12.89 -23.35
C PHE A 17 -5.16 13.21 -21.96
N ALA A 18 -5.04 12.29 -21.02
CA ALA A 18 -5.20 12.64 -19.62
C ALA A 18 -3.97 13.48 -19.26
N ALA A 19 -4.17 14.72 -18.82
CA ALA A 19 -3.10 15.44 -18.15
C ALA A 19 -2.59 14.54 -17.03
N ASP A 20 -1.27 14.32 -16.98
CA ASP A 20 -0.65 13.63 -15.86
C ASP A 20 -0.89 14.50 -14.62
N THR A 21 -2.01 14.28 -13.94
CA THR A 21 -2.26 14.81 -12.61
C THR A 21 -1.42 13.98 -11.65
N SER A 22 -0.11 13.99 -11.86
CA SER A 22 0.84 13.32 -10.99
C SER A 22 0.87 14.11 -9.70
N SER A 23 0.29 13.54 -8.65
CA SER A 23 0.60 13.92 -7.27
C SER A 23 2.09 13.78 -6.94
N ARG A 24 2.89 13.25 -7.88
CA ARG A 24 4.32 13.00 -7.79
C ARG A 24 5.14 13.89 -8.73
N THR A 25 4.65 15.08 -9.06
CA THR A 25 5.46 16.07 -9.80
C THR A 25 6.71 16.39 -8.97
N PRO A 26 7.95 16.17 -9.49
CA PRO A 26 9.16 16.49 -8.75
C PRO A 26 9.15 17.97 -8.38
N GLN A 27 9.46 18.26 -7.11
CA GLN A 27 9.47 19.63 -6.62
C GLN A 27 10.53 20.42 -7.39
N LYS A 28 10.10 21.50 -8.07
CA LYS A 28 10.97 22.29 -8.96
C LYS A 28 12.11 23.00 -8.21
N VAL A 29 11.96 23.13 -6.89
CA VAL A 29 12.95 23.72 -6.00
C VAL A 29 13.53 22.60 -5.14
N PRO A 30 14.86 22.37 -5.15
CA PRO A 30 15.47 21.45 -4.22
C PRO A 30 15.33 22.04 -2.82
N TYR A 31 14.47 21.44 -2.00
CA TYR A 31 14.49 21.69 -0.56
C TYR A 31 15.83 21.22 0.00
N ARG A 32 16.41 21.97 0.95
CA ARG A 32 17.48 21.41 1.78
C ARG A 32 16.86 20.30 2.62
N ARG A 33 17.56 19.17 2.74
CA ARG A 33 17.03 17.99 3.43
C ARG A 33 16.56 18.35 4.84
N GLU A 34 17.34 19.18 5.52
CA GLU A 34 17.11 19.61 6.90
C GLU A 34 15.84 20.47 7.04
N GLU A 35 15.54 21.31 6.05
CA GLU A 35 14.33 22.14 6.03
C GLU A 35 13.07 21.27 5.81
N LEU A 36 13.16 20.30 4.90
CA LEU A 36 12.07 19.35 4.64
C LEU A 36 11.78 18.46 5.84
N GLU A 37 12.83 17.92 6.47
CA GLU A 37 12.70 17.10 7.68
C GLU A 37 12.03 17.88 8.81
N ALA A 38 12.46 19.13 9.05
CA ALA A 38 11.85 19.99 10.06
C ALA A 38 10.37 20.32 9.76
N GLU A 39 10.04 20.57 8.49
CA GLU A 39 8.66 20.81 8.07
C GLU A 39 7.77 19.56 8.26
N ILE A 40 8.30 18.37 7.90
CA ILE A 40 7.62 17.10 8.11
C ILE A 40 7.38 16.85 9.61
N ASP A 41 8.38 17.07 10.46
CA ASP A 41 8.26 16.87 11.90
C ASP A 41 7.22 17.83 12.52
N ALA A 42 7.24 19.10 12.11
CA ALA A 42 6.24 20.07 12.54
C ALA A 42 4.82 19.66 12.10
N PHE A 43 4.67 19.18 10.87
CA PHE A 43 3.40 18.67 10.36
C PHE A 43 2.90 17.45 11.14
N ILE A 44 3.79 16.50 11.46
CA ILE A 44 3.48 15.33 12.30
C ILE A 44 3.01 15.79 13.68
N GLN A 45 3.68 16.78 14.29
CA GLN A 45 3.28 17.32 15.59
C GLN A 45 1.89 17.96 15.55
N ILE A 46 1.59 18.76 14.51
CA ILE A 46 0.27 19.37 14.32
C ILE A 46 -0.83 18.30 14.23
N ILE A 47 -0.63 17.28 13.40
CA ILE A 47 -1.61 16.19 13.26
C ILE A 47 -1.77 15.44 14.57
N THR A 48 -0.66 15.05 15.20
CA THR A 48 -0.69 14.22 16.41
C THR A 48 -1.32 14.96 17.59
N SER A 49 -1.08 16.28 17.71
CA SER A 49 -1.67 17.10 18.77
C SER A 49 -3.13 17.49 18.54
N SER A 50 -3.57 17.56 17.27
CA SER A 50 -4.95 17.91 16.91
C SER A 50 -5.89 16.70 16.80
N LEU A 51 -5.36 15.48 16.78
CA LEU A 51 -6.15 14.26 16.77
C LEU A 51 -7.04 14.20 18.04
N PRO A 52 -8.38 14.06 17.91
CA PRO A 52 -9.29 13.95 19.04
C PRO A 52 -9.25 12.53 19.65
N ALA A 53 -8.06 12.02 19.90
CA ALA A 53 -7.78 10.74 20.51
C ALA A 53 -6.73 10.98 21.60
N SER A 54 -7.15 10.97 22.86
CA SER A 54 -6.19 10.92 23.98
C SER A 54 -5.28 9.70 23.83
N SER A 55 -4.04 9.76 24.30
CA SER A 55 -3.12 8.60 24.31
C SER A 55 -3.80 7.32 24.82
N ARG A 56 -4.58 7.43 25.90
CA ARG A 56 -5.38 6.33 26.48
C ARG A 56 -6.44 5.73 25.54
N ARG A 57 -6.99 6.52 24.60
CA ARG A 57 -7.95 6.04 23.58
C ARG A 57 -7.25 5.34 22.41
N LEU A 58 -5.94 5.54 22.24
CA LEU A 58 -5.14 4.81 21.24
C LEU A 58 -4.65 3.45 21.75
N ASP A 59 -4.62 3.24 23.07
CA ASP A 59 -4.22 1.96 23.67
C ASP A 59 -5.17 0.83 23.31
N GLU A 60 -6.48 1.10 23.22
CA GLU A 60 -7.48 0.10 22.87
C GLU A 60 -7.34 -0.37 21.40
N PRO A 61 -7.28 0.50 20.38
CA PRO A 61 -6.94 0.11 19.01
C PRO A 61 -5.57 -0.60 18.91
N ARG A 62 -4.55 -0.13 19.65
CA ARG A 62 -3.23 -0.78 19.68
C ARG A 62 -3.32 -2.21 20.20
N ALA A 63 -4.02 -2.41 21.32
CA ALA A 63 -4.21 -3.74 21.92
C ALA A 63 -5.04 -4.66 21.02
N ALA A 64 -6.03 -4.10 20.30
CA ALA A 64 -6.81 -4.85 19.32
C ALA A 64 -5.95 -5.29 18.13
N GLN A 65 -5.13 -4.38 17.56
CA GLN A 65 -4.22 -4.69 16.47
C GLN A 65 -3.14 -5.71 16.86
N LEU A 66 -2.64 -5.66 18.10
CA LEU A 66 -1.68 -6.65 18.59
C LEU A 66 -2.26 -8.07 18.66
N LYS A 67 -3.58 -8.21 18.85
CA LYS A 67 -4.27 -9.51 18.90
C LYS A 67 -4.77 -9.98 17.53
N ASP A 68 -4.90 -9.06 16.57
CA ASP A 68 -5.40 -9.36 15.23
C ASP A 68 -4.35 -10.08 14.38
N GLU A 69 -4.72 -11.25 13.86
CA GLU A 69 -3.81 -12.11 13.09
C GLU A 69 -3.32 -11.43 11.79
N THR A 70 -4.16 -10.60 11.17
CA THR A 70 -3.80 -9.88 9.94
C THR A 70 -2.76 -8.79 10.24
N CYS A 71 -2.97 -8.02 11.31
CA CYS A 71 -2.04 -6.98 11.77
C CYS A 71 -0.70 -7.58 12.24
N GLN A 72 -0.72 -8.72 12.90
CA GLN A 72 0.51 -9.45 13.26
C GLN A 72 1.28 -9.87 12.01
N LYS A 73 0.60 -10.45 11.02
CA LYS A 73 1.20 -10.88 9.75
C LYS A 73 1.76 -9.69 8.95
N LEU A 74 1.07 -8.56 8.97
CA LEU A 74 1.57 -7.32 8.35
C LEU A 74 2.84 -6.81 9.05
N THR A 75 2.85 -6.82 10.38
CA THR A 75 4.03 -6.43 11.18
C THR A 75 5.23 -7.31 10.83
N ASP A 76 5.01 -8.61 10.69
CA ASP A 76 6.03 -9.56 10.25
C ASP A 76 6.59 -9.23 8.87
N TYR A 77 5.75 -8.87 7.89
CA TYR A 77 6.21 -8.48 6.55
C TYR A 77 6.99 -7.16 6.53
N VAL A 78 6.61 -6.20 7.37
CA VAL A 78 7.36 -4.95 7.50
C VAL A 78 8.75 -5.21 8.07
N LEU A 79 8.86 -6.08 9.08
CA LEU A 79 10.13 -6.36 9.76
C LEU A 79 11.04 -7.34 9.01
N LYS A 80 10.45 -8.38 8.42
CA LYS A 80 11.19 -9.50 7.79
C LYS A 80 11.28 -9.36 6.26
N GLY A 81 10.54 -8.41 5.69
CA GLY A 81 10.41 -8.22 4.25
C GLY A 81 9.15 -8.87 3.68
N TRP A 82 8.73 -8.36 2.53
CA TRP A 82 7.56 -8.84 1.82
C TRP A 82 7.85 -10.17 1.11
N PRO A 83 6.87 -11.09 1.03
CA PRO A 83 7.03 -12.32 0.27
C PRO A 83 7.28 -12.02 -1.21
N SER A 84 8.08 -12.86 -1.85
CA SER A 84 8.31 -12.79 -3.29
C SER A 84 7.05 -13.09 -4.07
N LYS A 85 7.00 -12.64 -5.33
CA LYS A 85 5.86 -12.89 -6.22
C LYS A 85 5.49 -14.38 -6.30
N LYS A 86 6.47 -15.27 -6.35
CA LYS A 86 6.25 -16.72 -6.40
C LYS A 86 5.54 -17.23 -5.14
N GLU A 87 5.93 -16.75 -3.97
CA GLU A 87 5.32 -17.13 -2.69
C GLU A 87 3.89 -16.60 -2.58
N VAL A 88 3.64 -15.38 -3.08
CA VAL A 88 2.28 -14.81 -3.16
C VAL A 88 1.40 -15.63 -4.09
N ASP A 89 1.89 -16.00 -5.27
CA ASP A 89 1.14 -16.79 -6.26
C ASP A 89 0.73 -18.16 -5.67
N ILE A 90 1.64 -18.81 -4.93
CA ILE A 90 1.35 -20.07 -4.21
C ILE A 90 0.31 -19.86 -3.11
N LEU A 91 0.43 -18.79 -2.32
CA LEU A 91 -0.49 -18.48 -1.23
C LEU A 91 -1.92 -18.24 -1.76
N CYS A 92 -2.04 -17.47 -2.85
CA CYS A 92 -3.31 -17.19 -3.53
C CYS A 92 -3.93 -18.47 -4.09
N ALA A 93 -3.14 -19.32 -4.76
CA ALA A 93 -3.63 -20.61 -5.27
C ALA A 93 -4.12 -21.53 -4.15
N THR A 94 -3.46 -21.50 -2.99
CA THR A 94 -3.83 -22.31 -1.81
C THR A 94 -5.12 -21.82 -1.17
N ILE A 95 -5.35 -20.50 -1.12
CA ILE A 95 -6.59 -19.91 -0.58
C ILE A 95 -7.78 -20.22 -1.51
N LEU A 96 -7.58 -20.14 -2.83
CA LEU A 96 -8.61 -20.44 -3.82
C LEU A 96 -8.94 -21.93 -3.94
N ALA A 97 -8.09 -22.82 -3.42
CA ALA A 97 -8.27 -24.27 -3.48
C ALA A 97 -8.97 -24.88 -2.26
N LYS A 98 -9.29 -24.10 -1.22
CA LYS A 98 -10.06 -24.61 -0.07
C LYS A 98 -11.56 -24.62 -0.38
N PRO A 99 -12.26 -25.77 -0.25
CA PRO A 99 -13.72 -25.78 -0.35
C PRO A 99 -14.33 -25.05 0.86
N LEU A 100 -15.45 -24.35 0.61
CA LEU A 100 -16.27 -23.65 1.60
C LEU A 100 -16.76 -24.56 2.72
#